data_AF-A0A3M0RYX1-F1
#
_entry.id   AF-A0A3M0RYX1-F1
#
_cell.length_a   1.000
_cell.length_b   1.000
_cell.length_c   1.000
_cell.angle_alpha   90.00
_cell.angle_beta   90.00
_cell.angle_gamma   90.00
#
_symmetry.space_group_name_H-M   'P 1'
#
loop_
_entity.id
_entity.type
_entity.pdbx_description
1 polymer ?
#
loop_
_entity_poly.entity_id
_entity_poly.type
_entity_poly.pdbx_seq_one_letter_code
_entity_poly.pdbx_strand_id
1 'polypeptide(L)'
;AKKPASRILVNTGGSQGGTGASTGLAPAFTLGCGTWGGSSVSENVTPLHLINIKRVAYGLKDCTTLAADDTTFNHPELCGSKNDLGFCATSPAEFAAKSNCDSTAADTTDNDKLARLVSELVAAMKGAN
;
A
#
# COMPACT_ATOMS: atom_id res chain seq x y z
N ALA A 1 -32.21 7.83 10.46
CA ALA A 1 -31.04 7.35 11.24
C ALA A 1 -30.45 6.12 10.55
N LYS A 2 -29.18 6.16 10.13
CA LYS A 2 -28.49 5.02 9.52
C LYS A 2 -28.03 4.07 10.62
N LYS A 3 -28.43 2.80 10.58
CA LYS A 3 -28.05 1.81 11.60
C LYS A 3 -26.69 1.19 11.28
N PRO A 4 -25.73 1.15 12.21
CA PRO A 4 -24.42 0.53 11.99
C PRO A 4 -24.51 -0.99 12.24
N ALA A 5 -25.19 -1.70 11.35
CA ALA A 5 -25.37 -3.15 11.45
C ALA A 5 -25.06 -3.82 10.11
N SER A 6 -24.38 -4.98 10.17
CA SER A 6 -24.10 -5.78 8.97
C SER A 6 -25.34 -6.50 8.43
N ARG A 7 -26.34 -6.76 9.28
CA ARG A 7 -27.61 -7.41 8.91
C ARG A 7 -28.78 -6.62 9.48
N ILE A 8 -29.68 -6.19 8.60
CA ILE A 8 -30.92 -5.51 8.97
C ILE A 8 -32.06 -6.46 8.63
N LEU A 9 -32.68 -7.00 9.67
CA LEU A 9 -33.78 -7.96 9.56
C LEU A 9 -35.10 -7.21 9.59
N VAL A 10 -36.01 -7.56 8.67
CA VAL A 10 -37.33 -6.93 8.54
C VAL A 10 -38.39 -8.01 8.71
N ASN A 11 -39.33 -7.78 9.63
CA ASN A 11 -40.50 -8.65 9.87
C ASN A 11 -40.16 -10.14 10.09
N THR A 12 -39.02 -10.43 10.74
CA THR A 12 -38.58 -11.80 11.05
C THR A 12 -37.94 -11.84 12.44
N GLY A 13 -37.94 -13.01 13.07
CA GLY A 13 -37.24 -13.24 14.33
C GLY A 13 -35.73 -12.97 14.19
N GLY A 14 -35.14 -12.27 15.16
CA GLY A 14 -33.75 -11.82 15.10
C GLY A 14 -32.74 -12.97 15.01
N SER A 15 -32.89 -13.99 15.86
CA SER A 15 -31.99 -15.15 15.88
C SER A 15 -32.10 -15.95 14.58
N GLN A 16 -33.30 -16.44 14.25
CA GLN A 16 -33.54 -17.26 13.06
C GLN A 16 -33.26 -16.49 11.76
N GLY A 17 -33.58 -15.19 11.72
CA GLY A 17 -33.32 -14.36 10.56
C GLY A 17 -31.86 -13.94 10.41
N GLY A 18 -31.12 -13.80 11.51
CA GLY A 18 -29.70 -13.47 11.48
C GLY A 18 -28.83 -14.66 11.04
N THR A 19 -29.16 -15.85 11.54
CA THR A 19 -28.47 -17.10 11.19
C THR A 19 -28.77 -17.56 9.76
N GLY A 20 -29.81 -17.03 9.10
CA GLY A 20 -30.23 -17.49 7.76
C GLY A 20 -31.19 -18.68 7.77
N ALA A 21 -31.86 -18.96 8.91
CA ALA A 21 -32.84 -20.05 9.02
C ALA A 21 -34.22 -19.64 8.48
N SER A 22 -34.65 -18.41 8.78
CA SER A 22 -35.94 -17.85 8.33
C SER A 22 -35.80 -16.75 7.28
N THR A 23 -34.57 -16.46 6.85
CA THR A 23 -34.23 -15.47 5.82
C THR A 23 -33.43 -16.16 4.73
N GLY A 24 -33.40 -15.59 3.52
CA GLY A 24 -32.56 -16.09 2.41
C GLY A 24 -31.06 -15.79 2.57
N LEU A 25 -30.58 -15.50 3.77
CA LEU A 25 -29.16 -15.36 4.05
C LEU A 25 -28.50 -16.75 4.11
N ALA A 26 -27.20 -16.82 3.84
CA ALA A 26 -26.50 -18.09 3.95
C ALA A 26 -26.57 -18.61 5.41
N PRO A 27 -26.92 -19.90 5.61
CA PRO A 27 -27.04 -20.47 6.94
C PRO A 27 -25.67 -20.53 7.63
N ALA A 28 -25.48 -19.79 8.72
CA ALA A 28 -24.22 -19.79 9.48
C ALA A 28 -24.40 -19.36 10.93
N PHE A 29 -23.61 -19.96 11.83
CA PHE A 29 -23.51 -19.56 13.24
C PHE A 29 -22.36 -18.60 13.53
N THR A 30 -21.53 -18.30 12.52
CA THR A 30 -20.49 -17.28 12.60
C THR A 30 -20.92 -16.07 11.77
N LEU A 31 -21.22 -14.98 12.47
CA LEU A 31 -21.81 -13.76 11.89
C LEU A 31 -20.78 -12.64 11.86
N GLY A 32 -20.30 -12.28 10.67
CA GLY A 32 -19.36 -11.17 10.49
C GLY A 32 -19.96 -9.84 10.91
N CYS A 33 -19.22 -9.03 11.67
CA CYS A 33 -19.63 -7.69 12.11
C CYS A 33 -19.08 -6.56 11.22
N GLY A 34 -18.28 -6.90 10.22
CA GLY A 34 -17.60 -5.95 9.33
C GLY A 34 -16.46 -5.21 9.98
N THR A 35 -15.81 -4.32 9.23
CA THR A 35 -14.62 -3.57 9.66
C THR A 35 -14.88 -2.71 10.88
N TRP A 36 -16.09 -2.17 11.01
CA TRP A 36 -16.54 -1.42 12.18
C TRP A 36 -16.54 -2.23 13.48
N GLY A 37 -16.71 -3.55 13.39
CA GLY A 37 -16.61 -4.47 14.52
C GLY A 37 -15.28 -5.23 14.59
N GLY A 38 -14.28 -4.82 13.81
CA GLY A 38 -12.96 -5.47 13.78
C GLY A 38 -12.91 -6.80 13.02
N SER A 39 -13.92 -7.11 12.20
CA SER A 39 -13.92 -8.32 11.37
C SER A 39 -13.63 -8.00 9.90
N SER A 40 -12.89 -8.88 9.23
CA SER A 40 -12.63 -8.77 7.79
C SER A 40 -13.86 -9.07 6.92
N VAL A 41 -14.92 -9.64 7.50
CA VAL A 41 -16.15 -10.02 6.80
C VAL A 41 -17.38 -9.45 7.50
N SER A 42 -18.39 -9.02 6.73
CA SER A 42 -19.71 -8.61 7.24
C SER A 42 -20.79 -9.67 6.97
N GLU A 43 -20.48 -10.70 6.19
CA GLU A 43 -21.41 -11.73 5.77
C GLU A 43 -21.56 -12.85 6.81
N ASN A 44 -22.49 -13.77 6.52
CA ASN A 44 -22.60 -15.05 7.20
C ASN A 44 -21.50 -15.96 6.66
N VAL A 45 -20.61 -16.46 7.53
CA VAL A 45 -19.44 -17.22 7.08
C VAL A 45 -19.89 -18.55 6.46
N THR A 46 -19.52 -18.74 5.19
CA THR A 46 -19.83 -19.93 4.37
C THR A 46 -18.55 -20.72 4.05
N PRO A 47 -18.65 -21.96 3.53
CA PRO A 47 -17.48 -22.76 3.16
C PRO A 47 -16.53 -22.10 2.17
N LEU A 48 -17.03 -21.21 1.30
CA LEU A 48 -16.19 -20.45 0.35
C LEU A 48 -15.16 -19.56 1.06
N HIS A 49 -15.47 -19.09 2.27
CA HIS A 49 -14.55 -18.31 3.09
C HIS A 49 -13.40 -19.16 3.67
N LEU A 50 -13.50 -20.49 3.62
CA LEU A 50 -12.51 -21.43 4.15
C LEU A 50 -11.62 -22.01 3.04
N ILE A 51 -11.80 -21.58 1.79
CA ILE A 51 -11.07 -22.10 0.64
C ILE A 51 -10.06 -21.05 0.15
N ASN A 52 -8.80 -21.46 0.09
CA ASN A 52 -7.75 -20.66 -0.55
C ASN A 52 -7.76 -20.91 -2.07
N ILE A 53 -7.97 -19.86 -2.86
CA ILE A 53 -7.93 -19.93 -4.33
C ILE A 53 -6.52 -19.57 -4.80
N LYS A 54 -5.80 -20.54 -5.37
CA LYS A 54 -4.52 -20.30 -6.03
C LYS A 54 -4.75 -19.90 -7.48
N ARG A 55 -4.23 -18.75 -7.90
CA ARG A 55 -4.34 -18.25 -9.28
C ARG A 55 -2.95 -18.23 -9.93
N VAL A 56 -2.83 -18.86 -11.09
CA VAL A 56 -1.63 -18.76 -11.93
C VAL A 56 -1.80 -17.55 -12.84
N ALA A 57 -0.90 -16.57 -12.73
CA ALA A 57 -0.93 -15.34 -13.51
C ALA A 57 0.28 -15.29 -14.46
N TYR A 58 0.02 -15.05 -15.74
CA TYR A 58 1.05 -14.85 -16.75
C TYR A 58 1.30 -13.36 -16.97
N GLY A 59 2.55 -12.99 -17.27
CA GLY A 59 2.91 -11.61 -17.62
C GLY A 59 2.31 -11.23 -18.97
N LEU A 60 1.40 -10.25 -18.98
CA LEU A 60 0.73 -9.77 -20.20
C LEU A 60 1.32 -8.47 -20.74
N LYS A 61 2.01 -7.69 -19.90
CA LYS A 61 2.58 -6.38 -20.22
C LYS A 61 3.97 -6.27 -19.59
N ASP A 62 4.86 -5.55 -20.25
CA ASP A 62 6.19 -5.25 -19.71
C ASP A 62 6.11 -4.14 -18.67
N CYS A 63 6.70 -4.37 -17.48
CA CYS A 63 6.74 -3.41 -16.38
C CYS A 63 7.44 -2.10 -16.75
N THR A 64 8.39 -2.13 -17.68
CA THR A 64 9.16 -0.93 -18.06
C THR A 64 8.33 0.06 -18.87
N THR A 65 7.34 -0.42 -19.64
CA THR A 65 6.50 0.43 -20.49
C THR A 65 5.16 0.79 -19.86
N LEU A 66 4.77 0.15 -18.74
CA LEU A 66 3.46 0.34 -18.11
C LEU A 66 3.09 1.81 -17.87
N ALA A 67 4.03 2.62 -17.39
CA ALA A 67 3.79 4.03 -17.10
C ALA A 67 3.75 4.89 -18.36
N ALA A 68 4.54 4.54 -19.39
CA ALA A 68 4.53 5.24 -20.67
C ALA A 68 3.28 4.92 -21.50
N ASP A 69 2.78 3.69 -21.38
CA ASP A 69 1.58 3.21 -22.07
C ASP A 69 0.28 3.67 -21.40
N ASP A 70 0.32 4.18 -20.16
CA ASP A 70 -0.84 4.72 -19.45
C ASP A 70 -1.01 6.22 -19.70
N THR A 71 -1.98 6.56 -20.55
CA THR A 71 -2.31 7.95 -20.89
C THR A 71 -2.85 8.78 -19.71
N THR A 72 -3.27 8.13 -18.62
CA THR A 72 -3.82 8.80 -17.42
C THR A 72 -2.73 9.05 -16.38
N PHE A 73 -1.57 8.40 -16.50
CA PHE A 73 -0.46 8.55 -15.58
C PHE A 73 0.29 9.86 -15.84
N ASN A 74 -0.21 10.95 -15.26
CA ASN A 74 0.28 12.31 -15.48
C ASN A 74 1.01 12.81 -14.23
N HIS A 75 2.27 12.38 -14.06
CA HIS A 75 3.14 12.75 -12.92
C HIS A 75 4.30 13.65 -13.40
N PRO A 76 4.11 14.98 -13.44
CA PRO A 76 5.14 15.93 -13.89
C PRO A 76 6.39 15.96 -12.99
N GLU A 77 6.29 15.53 -11.73
CA GLU A 77 7.39 15.44 -10.77
C GLU A 77 8.44 14.37 -11.10
N LEU A 78 8.09 13.39 -11.95
CA LEU A 78 9.02 12.34 -12.39
C LEU A 78 9.78 12.73 -13.68
N CYS A 79 9.46 13.89 -14.27
CA CYS A 79 9.94 14.35 -15.59
C CYS A 79 11.46 14.68 -15.64
N GLY A 80 12.18 14.61 -14.51
CA GLY A 80 13.63 14.82 -14.43
C GLY A 80 14.49 13.55 -14.47
N SER A 81 13.91 12.35 -14.28
CA SER A 81 14.68 11.11 -14.19
C SER A 81 14.72 10.41 -15.56
N LYS A 82 15.55 10.94 -16.47
CA LYS A 82 15.84 10.26 -17.73
C LYS A 82 16.70 9.02 -17.46
N ASN A 83 16.07 7.85 -17.59
CA ASN A 83 16.65 6.59 -18.04
C ASN A 83 17.63 5.83 -17.13
N ASP A 84 17.28 5.54 -15.87
CA ASP A 84 18.03 4.50 -15.10
C ASP A 84 17.19 3.74 -14.05
N LEU A 85 15.88 3.60 -14.25
CA LEU A 85 15.05 2.77 -13.37
C LEU A 85 15.03 1.30 -13.83
N GLY A 86 16.22 0.69 -13.83
CA GLY A 86 16.41 -0.76 -13.97
C GLY A 86 16.07 -1.52 -12.69
N PHE A 87 14.88 -1.32 -12.11
CA PHE A 87 14.48 -1.98 -10.85
C PHE A 87 13.63 -3.26 -11.05
N CYS A 88 13.19 -3.57 -12.27
CA CYS A 88 12.26 -4.68 -12.49
C CYS A 88 12.93 -6.04 -12.81
N ALA A 89 14.26 -6.13 -12.92
CA ALA A 89 14.93 -7.37 -13.34
C ALA A 89 16.24 -7.67 -12.60
N THR A 90 16.34 -7.42 -11.29
CA THR A 90 17.46 -7.94 -10.51
C THR A 90 16.98 -9.07 -9.63
N SER A 91 17.52 -10.28 -9.84
CA SER A 91 17.42 -11.30 -8.78
C SER A 91 18.02 -10.73 -7.49
N PRO A 92 17.63 -11.21 -6.29
CA PRO A 92 18.19 -10.71 -5.02
C PRO A 92 19.74 -10.70 -4.98
N ALA A 93 20.38 -11.58 -5.75
CA ALA A 93 21.84 -11.66 -5.87
C ALA A 93 22.47 -10.50 -6.68
N GLU A 94 21.78 -9.96 -7.68
CA GLU A 94 22.30 -8.86 -8.52
C GLU A 94 22.15 -7.49 -7.85
N PHE A 95 21.14 -7.33 -6.99
CA PHE A 95 20.95 -6.12 -6.19
C PHE A 95 22.12 -5.90 -5.21
N ALA A 96 22.61 -6.98 -4.57
CA ALA A 96 23.77 -6.92 -3.69
C ALA A 96 25.09 -6.66 -4.43
N ALA A 97 25.17 -6.95 -5.72
CA ALA A 97 26.36 -6.68 -6.55
C ALA A 97 26.42 -5.21 -7.03
N LYS A 98 25.26 -4.58 -7.28
CA LYS A 98 25.19 -3.18 -7.73
C LYS A 98 25.33 -2.15 -6.60
N SER A 99 25.23 -2.52 -5.33
CA SER A 99 25.45 -1.59 -4.21
C SER A 99 26.90 -1.14 -4.02
N ASN A 100 27.82 -1.60 -4.89
CA ASN A 100 29.25 -1.26 -4.86
C ASN A 100 29.74 -0.48 -6.09
N CYS A 101 28.85 0.12 -6.89
CA CYS A 101 29.27 1.03 -7.95
C CYS A 101 29.43 2.47 -7.44
N ASP A 102 30.70 2.87 -7.41
CA ASP A 102 31.27 4.19 -7.22
C ASP A 102 30.41 5.34 -7.80
N SER A 103 29.89 6.20 -6.91
CA SER A 103 29.19 7.43 -7.29
C SER A 103 30.18 8.59 -7.31
N THR A 104 30.99 8.68 -8.37
CA THR A 104 31.69 9.92 -8.72
C THR A 104 30.74 10.88 -9.44
N ALA A 105 29.85 11.51 -8.67
CA ALA A 105 29.18 12.75 -9.05
C ALA A 105 28.82 13.50 -7.77
N ALA A 106 29.86 14.04 -7.13
CA ALA A 106 29.72 14.96 -6.01
C ALA A 106 29.00 16.23 -6.50
N ASP A 107 27.71 16.35 -6.22
CA ASP A 107 27.06 17.65 -6.14
C ASP A 107 27.63 18.35 -4.89
N THR A 108 28.71 19.11 -5.09
CA THR A 108 29.49 19.76 -4.02
C THR A 108 28.70 20.85 -3.29
N THR A 109 27.48 21.16 -3.75
CA THR A 109 26.73 22.35 -3.34
C THR A 109 26.12 22.25 -1.94
N ASP A 110 25.91 21.05 -1.40
CA ASP A 110 25.26 20.89 -0.08
C ASP A 110 26.25 20.80 1.09
N ASN A 111 27.46 20.28 0.87
CA ASN A 111 28.51 20.27 1.89
C ASN A 111 28.97 21.70 2.24
N ASP A 112 29.04 22.59 1.25
CA ASP A 112 29.42 24.00 1.46
C ASP A 112 28.33 24.79 2.21
N LYS A 113 27.05 24.50 1.95
CA LYS A 113 25.93 25.10 2.70
C LYS A 113 25.90 24.60 4.15
N LEU A 114 26.15 23.31 4.36
CA LEU A 114 26.21 22.70 5.69
C LEU A 114 27.35 23.29 6.51
N ALA A 115 28.53 23.48 5.90
CA ALA A 115 29.68 24.11 6.55
C ALA A 115 29.38 25.56 6.99
N ARG A 116 28.65 26.32 6.17
CA ARG A 116 28.22 27.70 6.51
C ARG A 116 27.27 27.72 7.70
N LEU A 117 26.24 26.87 7.71
CA LEU A 117 25.27 26.79 8.81
C LEU A 117 25.94 26.36 10.13
N VAL A 118 26.88 25.43 10.08
CA VAL A 118 27.64 25.01 11.27
C VAL A 118 28.50 26.16 11.79
N SER A 119 29.16 26.92 10.91
CA SER A 119 29.97 28.07 11.32
C SER A 119 29.12 29.20 11.93
N GLU A 120 27.92 29.42 11.40
CA GLU A 120 26.96 30.41 11.90
C GLU A 120 26.42 30.00 13.27
N LEU A 121 26.10 28.71 13.45
CA LEU A 121 25.70 28.15 14.74
C LEU A 121 26.81 28.29 15.80
N VAL A 122 28.06 27.99 15.43
CA VAL A 122 29.22 28.11 16.33
C VAL A 122 29.48 29.58 16.67
N ALA A 123 29.32 30.51 15.73
CA ALA A 123 29.43 31.93 15.99
C ALA A 123 28.32 32.45 16.92
N ALA A 124 27.08 31.98 16.73
CA ALA A 124 25.95 32.29 17.61
C ALA A 124 26.13 31.70 19.02
N MET A 125 26.69 30.48 19.13
CA MET A 125 27.00 29.84 20.41
C MET A 125 28.19 30.49 21.14
N LYS A 126 29.13 31.11 20.40
CA LYS A 126 30.30 31.76 21.01
C LYS A 126 29.97 33.10 21.67
N GLY A 127 28.79 33.67 21.41
CA GLY A 127 28.19 34.77 22.17
C GLY A 127 28.94 36.10 22.08
N ALA A 128 28.21 37.16 21.74
CA ALA A 128 28.67 38.52 21.96
C ALA A 128 28.98 38.75 23.46
N ASN A 129 30.24 39.04 23.74
CA ASN A 129 30.66 40.19 24.53
C ASN A 129 31.59 41.04 23.66
#